data_AF-A0A1I7TZL3-F1
#
_entry.id   AF-A0A1I7TZL3-F1
#
_cell.length_a   1.000
_cell.length_b   1.000
_cell.length_c   1.000
_cell.angle_alpha   90.00
_cell.angle_beta   90.00
_cell.angle_gamma   90.00
#
_symmetry.space_group_name_H-M   'P 1'
#
loop_
_entity.id
_entity.type
_entity.pdbx_description
1 polymer ?
#
loop_
_entity_poly.entity_id
_entity_poly.type
_entity_poly.pdbx_seq_one_letter_code
_entity_poly.pdbx_strand_id
1 'polypeptide(L)'
;MNFLARDAIQQLFFHRGDKVKITSITLEDSNGTTTTPTAGAYDRSTGVQAYIPLANLTSQENYILRIDFNGELDFLDGGPRHIAYTLENGTTRYSIVFGNSVTSFSGLRYLMPCLDAPDFPAVFNFNIRHSSRYRVISNFPDLIQQSSAYTATLFNASFPMDSSQVALALIDVEMLPDTVQQNGLTIRKYYRKSVVNTISTDRIIQFMSTRSEQIGKVDVLALPLLFATQQPGITFYNENDVLRENLDLGLIDSK
;
A
#
# COMPACT_ATOMS: atom_id res chain seq x y z
N MET A 1 14.39 6.67 4.11
CA MET A 1 14.56 5.47 4.93
C MET A 1 15.53 5.78 6.04
N ASN A 2 15.13 5.59 7.30
CA ASN A 2 16.03 5.72 8.45
C ASN A 2 16.55 4.32 8.79
N PHE A 3 17.87 4.16 8.97
CA PHE A 3 18.46 2.86 9.26
C PHE A 3 19.71 2.98 10.12
N LEU A 4 20.02 1.89 10.84
CA LEU A 4 21.25 1.72 11.62
C LEU A 4 22.24 0.87 10.82
N ALA A 5 23.44 1.38 10.59
CA ALA A 5 24.53 0.58 10.05
C ALA A 5 25.05 -0.37 11.14
N ARG A 6 24.82 -1.68 11.00
CA ARG A 6 25.27 -2.65 12.02
C ARG A 6 26.78 -2.85 12.01
N ASP A 7 27.38 -2.79 10.82
CA ASP A 7 28.81 -2.99 10.58
C ASP A 7 29.38 -1.85 9.73
N ALA A 8 30.69 -1.87 9.50
CA ALA A 8 31.30 -0.99 8.51
C ALA A 8 30.82 -1.39 7.10
N ILE A 9 29.99 -0.55 6.47
CA ILE A 9 29.33 -0.86 5.20
C ILE A 9 29.96 -0.06 4.07
N GLN A 10 30.33 -0.76 3.00
CA GLN A 10 30.88 -0.15 1.77
C GLN A 10 29.83 -0.06 0.65
N GLN A 11 28.69 -0.74 0.80
CA GLN A 11 27.66 -0.84 -0.22
C GLN A 11 26.27 -0.90 0.42
N LEU A 12 25.37 -0.08 -0.09
CA LEU A 12 23.96 -0.09 0.27
C LEU A 12 23.22 -0.99 -0.72
N PHE A 13 22.42 -1.91 -0.19
CA PHE A 13 21.54 -2.76 -0.99
C PHE A 13 20.10 -2.52 -0.58
N PHE A 14 19.23 -2.33 -1.56
CA PHE A 14 17.78 -2.28 -1.37
C PHE A 14 17.08 -2.75 -2.62
N HIS A 15 15.79 -3.07 -2.49
CA HIS A 15 14.99 -3.59 -3.58
C HIS A 15 14.25 -2.47 -4.30
N ARG A 16 14.07 -2.62 -5.62
CA ARG A 16 13.12 -1.85 -6.42
C ARG A 16 12.60 -2.70 -7.58
N GLY A 17 11.36 -2.47 -7.96
CA GLY A 17 10.78 -2.99 -9.20
C GLY A 17 11.52 -2.44 -10.42
N ASP A 18 11.47 -3.17 -11.52
CA ASP A 18 12.08 -2.79 -12.81
C ASP A 18 11.46 -1.49 -13.38
N LYS A 19 10.18 -1.25 -13.07
CA LYS A 19 9.42 -0.04 -13.40
C LYS A 19 9.63 1.14 -12.44
N VAL A 20 10.39 0.95 -11.36
CA VAL A 20 10.74 2.02 -10.41
C VAL A 20 12.14 2.53 -10.76
N LYS A 21 12.21 3.76 -11.27
CA LYS A 21 13.45 4.42 -11.74
C LYS A 21 13.89 5.47 -10.74
N ILE A 22 15.05 5.27 -10.12
CA ILE A 22 15.64 6.24 -9.20
C ILE A 22 16.18 7.43 -10.00
N THR A 23 15.81 8.64 -9.59
CA THR A 23 16.27 9.89 -10.20
C THR A 23 17.35 10.56 -9.37
N SER A 24 17.29 10.45 -8.05
CA SER A 24 18.30 11.00 -7.14
C SER A 24 18.42 10.14 -5.89
N ILE A 25 19.59 10.20 -5.25
CA ILE A 25 19.82 9.56 -3.96
C ILE A 25 20.73 10.43 -3.09
N THR A 26 20.39 10.55 -1.81
CA THR A 26 21.17 11.30 -0.84
C THR A 26 21.24 10.50 0.46
N LEU A 27 22.45 10.33 0.98
CA LEU A 27 22.73 9.72 2.27
C LEU A 27 23.09 10.83 3.26
N GLU A 28 22.33 10.94 4.35
CA GLU A 28 22.61 11.84 5.46
C GLU A 28 23.14 11.05 6.65
N ASP A 29 24.23 11.52 7.26
CA ASP A 29 24.79 10.96 8.48
C ASP A 29 24.14 11.54 9.76
N SER A 30 24.60 11.07 10.93
CA SER A 30 24.11 11.51 12.23
C SER A 30 24.36 12.99 12.54
N ASN A 31 25.31 13.63 11.85
CA ASN A 31 25.65 15.04 11.98
C ASN A 31 24.86 15.93 11.01
N GLY A 32 24.01 15.35 10.16
CA GLY A 32 23.27 16.06 9.11
C GLY A 32 24.09 16.30 7.84
N THR A 33 25.30 15.74 7.73
CA THR A 33 26.12 15.84 6.52
C THR A 33 25.50 14.98 5.44
N THR A 34 25.30 15.57 4.25
CA THR A 34 24.71 14.86 3.12
C THR A 34 25.75 14.52 2.06
N THR A 35 25.68 13.31 1.53
CA THR A 35 26.51 12.83 0.42
C THR A 35 25.64 12.15 -0.63
N THR A 36 26.15 12.03 -1.85
CA THR A 36 25.46 11.33 -2.94
C THR A 36 26.17 10.01 -3.24
N PRO A 37 25.61 8.87 -2.82
CA PRO A 37 26.13 7.56 -3.20
C PRO A 37 26.15 7.36 -4.73
N THR A 38 27.17 6.68 -5.24
CA THR A 38 27.27 6.34 -6.65
C THR A 38 26.43 5.11 -6.97
N ALA A 39 25.70 5.12 -8.09
CA ALA A 39 24.90 3.99 -8.51
C ALA A 39 25.78 2.75 -8.80
N GLY A 40 25.43 1.63 -8.20
CA GLY A 40 25.99 0.32 -8.48
C GLY A 40 25.10 -0.50 -9.42
N ALA A 41 25.41 -1.80 -9.53
CA ALA A 41 24.64 -2.72 -10.37
C ALA A 41 23.18 -2.87 -9.90
N TYR A 42 22.29 -3.10 -10.87
CA TYR A 42 20.92 -3.54 -10.64
C TYR A 42 20.76 -4.96 -11.13
N ASP A 43 20.41 -5.87 -10.22
CA ASP A 43 20.08 -7.25 -10.55
C ASP A 43 18.57 -7.36 -10.81
N ARG A 44 18.20 -7.59 -12.07
CA ARG A 44 16.81 -7.73 -12.49
C ARG A 44 16.13 -8.98 -11.94
N SER A 45 16.91 -10.04 -11.66
CA SER A 45 16.35 -11.32 -11.19
C SER A 45 15.90 -11.24 -9.73
N THR A 46 16.64 -10.48 -8.91
CA THR A 46 16.34 -10.29 -7.48
C THR A 46 15.69 -8.95 -7.18
N GLY A 47 15.71 -8.00 -8.13
CA GLY A 47 15.26 -6.62 -7.92
C GLY A 47 16.18 -5.81 -7.00
N VAL A 48 17.39 -6.30 -6.71
CA VAL A 48 18.35 -5.62 -5.82
C VAL A 48 19.10 -4.54 -6.58
N GLN A 49 19.13 -3.34 -6.01
CA GLN A 49 19.89 -2.20 -6.45
C GLN A 49 21.02 -1.92 -5.45
N ALA A 50 22.25 -1.89 -5.95
CA ALA A 50 23.42 -1.49 -5.18
C ALA A 50 23.69 0.03 -5.32
N TYR A 51 24.19 0.64 -4.25
CA TYR A 51 24.78 1.99 -4.25
C TYR A 51 26.06 1.99 -3.40
N ILE A 52 27.04 2.78 -3.82
CA ILE A 52 28.36 2.88 -3.18
C ILE A 52 28.46 4.25 -2.50
N PRO A 53 28.42 4.31 -1.16
CA PRO A 53 28.66 5.53 -0.40
C PRO A 53 30.04 6.13 -0.69
N LEU A 54 30.19 7.45 -0.55
CA LEU A 54 31.47 8.13 -0.80
C LEU A 54 32.56 7.74 0.21
N ALA A 55 32.14 7.41 1.43
CA ALA A 55 32.98 6.87 2.50
C ALA A 55 32.24 5.71 3.17
N ASN A 56 32.98 4.80 3.79
CA ASN A 56 32.40 3.68 4.52
C ASN A 56 31.47 4.22 5.61
N LEU A 57 30.30 3.59 5.76
CA LEU A 57 29.41 3.89 6.88
C LEU A 57 30.05 3.36 8.17
N THR A 58 29.92 4.13 9.23
CA THR A 58 30.40 3.75 10.55
C THR A 58 29.42 2.77 11.18
N SER A 59 29.96 1.72 11.81
CA SER A 59 29.16 0.78 12.60
C SER A 59 28.48 1.49 13.77
N GLN A 60 27.25 1.10 14.06
CA GLN A 60 26.37 1.64 15.11
C GLN A 60 25.94 3.10 14.92
N GLU A 61 26.07 3.66 13.70
CA GLU A 61 25.55 4.99 13.38
C GLU A 61 24.22 4.94 12.61
N ASN A 62 23.38 5.95 12.86
CA ASN A 62 22.13 6.15 12.17
C ASN A 62 22.33 6.99 10.91
N TYR A 63 21.64 6.59 9.85
CA TYR A 63 21.66 7.26 8.56
C TYR A 63 20.25 7.47 8.02
N ILE A 64 20.09 8.49 7.18
CA ILE A 64 18.86 8.73 6.41
C ILE A 64 19.17 8.62 4.92
N LEU A 65 18.62 7.61 4.26
CA LEU A 65 18.66 7.49 2.80
C LEU A 65 17.40 8.14 2.21
N ARG A 66 17.59 9.22 1.45
CA ARG A 66 16.53 9.86 0.66
C ARG A 66 16.68 9.45 -0.79
N ILE A 67 15.58 9.03 -1.40
CA ILE A 67 15.56 8.53 -2.76
C ILE A 67 14.41 9.21 -3.48
N ASP A 68 14.71 9.95 -4.54
CA ASP A 68 13.71 10.41 -5.48
C ASP A 68 13.59 9.37 -6.59
N PHE A 69 12.36 9.06 -7.00
CA PHE A 69 12.10 8.05 -8.02
C PHE A 69 10.82 8.34 -8.79
N ASN A 70 10.72 7.75 -9.97
CA ASN A 70 9.51 7.68 -10.78
C ASN A 70 9.08 6.22 -10.93
N GLY A 71 7.77 5.97 -10.91
CA GLY A 71 7.18 4.66 -11.13
C GLY A 71 6.17 4.68 -12.28
N GLU A 72 5.91 3.51 -12.87
CA GLU A 72 4.85 3.29 -13.85
C GLU A 72 3.72 2.46 -13.20
N LEU A 73 2.48 2.68 -13.65
CA LEU A 73 1.30 1.88 -13.26
C LEU A 73 1.12 0.69 -14.23
N ASP A 74 0.27 -0.26 -13.88
CA ASP A 74 -0.19 -1.38 -14.75
C ASP A 74 0.89 -2.33 -15.27
N PHE A 75 1.85 -2.71 -14.43
CA PHE A 75 2.78 -3.79 -14.78
C PHE A 75 2.40 -5.10 -14.09
N LEU A 76 2.76 -6.21 -14.75
CA LEU A 76 2.23 -7.55 -14.47
C LEU A 76 2.64 -8.09 -13.08
N ASP A 77 3.75 -7.60 -12.53
CA ASP A 77 4.44 -8.20 -11.39
C ASP A 77 4.24 -7.42 -10.08
N GLY A 78 2.98 -7.23 -9.66
CA GLY A 78 2.67 -6.72 -8.31
C GLY A 78 2.74 -5.20 -8.12
N GLY A 79 2.89 -4.44 -9.20
CA GLY A 79 2.79 -2.98 -9.20
C GLY A 79 1.38 -2.44 -8.96
N PRO A 80 1.23 -1.13 -8.76
CA PRO A 80 -0.08 -0.51 -8.67
C PRO A 80 -0.83 -0.67 -9.99
N ARG A 81 -2.09 -1.10 -9.92
CA ARG A 81 -2.92 -1.46 -11.08
C ARG A 81 -4.19 -0.62 -11.14
N HIS A 82 -4.56 -0.20 -12.34
CA HIS A 82 -5.86 0.38 -12.62
C HIS A 82 -6.95 -0.68 -12.70
N ILE A 83 -8.08 -0.37 -12.07
CA ILE A 83 -9.28 -1.17 -12.12
C ILE A 83 -10.39 -0.28 -12.64
N ALA A 84 -10.85 -0.58 -13.85
CA ALA A 84 -12.02 0.07 -14.42
C ALA A 84 -13.29 -0.54 -13.83
N TYR A 85 -14.25 0.31 -13.48
CA TYR A 85 -15.56 -0.11 -13.02
C TYR A 85 -16.63 0.92 -13.39
N THR A 86 -17.88 0.50 -13.43
CA THR A 86 -19.01 1.38 -13.77
C THR A 86 -19.82 1.67 -12.52
N LEU A 87 -20.04 2.95 -12.24
CA LEU A 87 -20.93 3.41 -11.17
C LEU A 87 -22.40 3.19 -11.54
N GLU A 88 -23.29 3.35 -10.57
CA GLU A 88 -24.75 3.21 -10.77
C GLU A 88 -25.31 4.17 -11.82
N ASN A 89 -24.76 5.39 -11.92
CA ASN A 89 -25.12 6.38 -12.93
C ASN A 89 -24.64 6.02 -14.36
N GLY A 90 -24.10 4.82 -14.57
CA GLY A 90 -23.59 4.35 -15.86
C GLY A 90 -22.20 4.88 -16.21
N THR A 91 -21.58 5.72 -15.38
CA THR A 91 -20.28 6.30 -15.72
C THR A 91 -19.13 5.38 -15.35
N THR A 92 -18.22 5.16 -16.29
CA THR A 92 -16.95 4.46 -16.04
C THR A 92 -16.04 5.32 -15.15
N ARG A 93 -15.42 4.66 -14.18
CA ARG A 93 -14.45 5.18 -13.23
C ARG A 93 -13.26 4.24 -13.14
N TYR A 94 -12.19 4.74 -12.54
CA TYR A 94 -10.95 4.02 -12.35
C TYR A 94 -10.53 4.09 -10.89
N SER A 95 -10.13 2.95 -10.34
CA SER A 95 -9.42 2.83 -9.07
C SER A 95 -7.98 2.47 -9.35
N ILE A 96 -7.05 2.91 -8.50
CA ILE A 96 -5.66 2.40 -8.50
C ILE A 96 -5.49 1.59 -7.23
N VAL A 97 -5.06 0.33 -7.34
CA VAL A 97 -4.89 -0.57 -6.21
C VAL A 97 -3.47 -1.12 -6.16
N PHE A 98 -2.88 -1.15 -4.98
CA PHE A 98 -1.60 -1.77 -4.67
C PHE A 98 -1.73 -2.69 -3.46
N GLY A 99 -1.00 -3.81 -3.45
CA GLY A 99 -1.09 -4.82 -2.39
C GLY A 99 -2.13 -5.93 -2.64
N ASN A 100 -2.83 -5.93 -3.78
CA ASN A 100 -3.84 -6.95 -4.13
C ASN A 100 -3.29 -8.22 -4.78
N SER A 101 -2.01 -8.23 -5.18
CA SER A 101 -1.33 -9.39 -5.77
C SER A 101 0.08 -9.56 -5.21
N VAL A 102 0.35 -8.92 -4.08
CA VAL A 102 1.64 -8.97 -3.39
C VAL A 102 1.76 -10.32 -2.68
N THR A 103 2.86 -11.02 -2.93
CA THR A 103 3.13 -12.34 -2.33
C THR A 103 3.88 -12.17 -1.00
N SER A 104 3.99 -13.25 -0.22
CA SER A 104 4.78 -13.29 1.01
C SER A 104 6.30 -13.04 0.83
N PHE A 105 6.78 -12.83 -0.40
CA PHE A 105 8.21 -12.69 -0.72
C PHE A 105 8.57 -11.40 -1.48
N SER A 106 7.60 -10.67 -2.02
CA SER A 106 7.85 -9.42 -2.74
C SER A 106 6.62 -8.52 -2.70
N GLY A 107 6.78 -7.33 -2.12
CA GLY A 107 5.70 -6.36 -1.95
C GLY A 107 6.11 -4.95 -2.34
N LEU A 108 6.51 -4.16 -1.36
CA LEU A 108 6.61 -2.70 -1.49
C LEU A 108 7.59 -2.22 -2.56
N ARG A 109 8.55 -3.06 -2.98
CA ARG A 109 9.55 -2.74 -4.02
C ARG A 109 8.93 -2.25 -5.32
N TYR A 110 7.71 -2.69 -5.63
CA TYR A 110 6.99 -2.36 -6.86
C TYR A 110 6.29 -1.00 -6.80
N LEU A 111 6.19 -0.40 -5.61
CA LEU A 111 5.69 0.95 -5.42
C LEU A 111 6.84 1.94 -5.13
N MET A 112 7.81 1.54 -4.32
CA MET A 112 8.96 2.38 -3.96
C MET A 112 10.22 1.57 -3.65
N PRO A 113 11.43 2.13 -3.77
CA PRO A 113 12.65 1.47 -3.33
C PRO A 113 12.66 1.25 -1.80
N CYS A 114 12.90 0.02 -1.36
CA CYS A 114 12.87 -0.33 0.06
C CYS A 114 13.61 -1.64 0.37
N LEU A 115 13.83 -1.94 1.65
CA LEU A 115 14.27 -3.27 2.09
C LEU A 115 13.09 -4.24 2.07
N ASP A 116 12.74 -4.74 0.89
CA ASP A 116 11.59 -5.62 0.69
C ASP A 116 11.88 -7.09 1.02
N ALA A 117 12.07 -7.40 2.30
CA ALA A 117 12.20 -8.76 2.82
C ALA A 117 11.64 -8.86 4.26
N PRO A 118 11.15 -10.05 4.69
CA PRO A 118 10.48 -10.20 5.98
C PRO A 118 11.32 -9.87 7.21
N ASP A 119 12.64 -9.99 7.10
CA ASP A 119 13.59 -9.68 8.17
C ASP A 119 13.74 -8.16 8.43
N PHE A 120 13.12 -7.31 7.60
CA PHE A 120 13.21 -5.85 7.69
C PHE A 120 11.85 -5.17 7.87
N PRO A 121 11.08 -5.49 8.93
CA PRO A 121 9.85 -4.77 9.21
C PRO A 121 10.14 -3.30 9.52
N ALA A 122 9.31 -2.39 9.02
CA ALA A 122 9.51 -0.96 9.16
C ALA A 122 8.19 -0.21 9.37
N VAL A 123 8.28 1.00 9.91
CA VAL A 123 7.15 1.93 10.01
C VAL A 123 7.04 2.66 8.66
N PHE A 124 5.92 2.45 7.96
CA PHE A 124 5.67 3.06 6.66
C PHE A 124 4.67 4.21 6.79
N ASN A 125 5.17 5.44 6.67
CA ASN A 125 4.34 6.63 6.65
C ASN A 125 4.15 7.09 5.20
N PHE A 126 2.90 7.35 4.80
CA PHE A 126 2.56 7.77 3.45
C PHE A 126 1.99 9.18 3.44
N ASN A 127 2.42 9.97 2.46
CA ASN A 127 1.78 11.24 2.09
C ASN A 127 1.46 11.16 0.60
N ILE A 128 0.18 10.92 0.29
CA ILE A 128 -0.26 10.67 -1.08
C ILE A 128 -1.00 11.90 -1.57
N ARG A 129 -0.43 12.58 -2.56
CA ARG A 129 -1.08 13.70 -3.26
C ARG A 129 -1.94 13.14 -4.39
N HIS A 130 -3.19 13.59 -4.47
CA HIS A 130 -4.15 13.15 -5.46
C HIS A 130 -5.15 14.27 -5.79
N SER A 131 -5.90 14.08 -6.88
CA SER A 131 -7.07 14.92 -7.20
C SER A 131 -8.16 14.76 -6.13
N SER A 132 -8.89 15.83 -5.83
CA SER A 132 -10.03 15.83 -4.90
C SER A 132 -11.19 14.94 -5.35
N ARG A 133 -11.18 14.47 -6.59
CA ARG A 133 -12.11 13.45 -7.11
C ARG A 133 -11.88 12.07 -6.52
N TYR A 134 -10.72 11.82 -5.95
CA TYR A 134 -10.37 10.53 -5.35
C TYR A 134 -10.23 10.66 -3.84
N ARG A 135 -10.54 9.57 -3.15
CA ARG A 135 -10.10 9.31 -1.78
C ARG A 135 -9.02 8.23 -1.81
N VAL A 136 -8.15 8.23 -0.81
CA VAL A 136 -7.17 7.15 -0.62
C VAL A 136 -7.53 6.38 0.63
N ILE A 137 -7.48 5.06 0.55
CA ILE A 137 -7.50 4.15 1.72
C ILE A 137 -6.18 3.38 1.76
N SER A 138 -5.70 3.03 2.94
CA SER A 138 -4.49 2.23 3.15
C SER A 138 -4.58 1.47 4.47
N ASN A 139 -3.50 0.88 4.99
CA ASN A 139 -3.53 0.08 6.22
C ASN A 139 -3.99 0.86 7.45
N PHE A 140 -3.51 2.10 7.63
CA PHE A 140 -3.76 2.93 8.82
C PHE A 140 -4.88 3.96 8.59
N PRO A 141 -5.39 4.61 9.66
CA PRO A 141 -6.34 5.73 9.52
C PRO A 141 -5.75 6.88 8.71
N ASP A 142 -6.60 7.51 7.91
CA ASP A 142 -6.27 8.65 7.08
C ASP A 142 -6.40 9.99 7.80
N LEU A 143 -5.51 10.93 7.49
CA LEU A 143 -5.65 12.35 7.77
C LEU A 143 -5.64 13.13 6.46
N ILE A 144 -6.75 13.78 6.11
CA ILE A 144 -6.88 14.53 4.86
C ILE A 144 -6.45 15.98 5.06
N GLN A 145 -5.57 16.44 4.17
CA GLN A 145 -5.17 17.84 4.05
C GLN A 145 -5.55 18.35 2.67
N GLN A 146 -6.37 19.40 2.63
CA GLN A 146 -6.76 20.04 1.38
C GLN A 146 -5.93 21.31 1.14
N SER A 147 -5.45 21.46 -0.09
CA SER A 147 -4.82 22.70 -0.57
C SER A 147 -5.56 23.18 -1.82
N SER A 148 -5.24 24.39 -2.30
CA SER A 148 -5.78 24.92 -3.54
C SER A 148 -5.36 24.13 -4.79
N ALA A 149 -4.23 23.40 -4.74
CA ALA A 149 -3.67 22.70 -5.88
C ALA A 149 -3.97 21.19 -5.90
N TYR A 150 -4.04 20.56 -4.72
CA TYR A 150 -4.25 19.12 -4.58
C TYR A 150 -4.86 18.74 -3.22
N THR A 151 -5.36 17.52 -3.12
CA THR A 151 -5.68 16.86 -1.84
C THR A 151 -4.51 15.94 -1.47
N ALA A 152 -4.09 15.96 -0.21
CA ALA A 152 -3.15 15.01 0.34
C ALA A 152 -3.82 14.15 1.39
N THR A 153 -3.61 12.84 1.31
CA THR A 153 -4.01 11.91 2.35
C THR A 153 -2.76 11.36 3.03
N LEU A 154 -2.68 11.57 4.35
CA LEU A 154 -1.57 11.14 5.17
C LEU A 154 -1.96 9.89 5.95
N PHE A 155 -1.04 8.91 5.99
CA PHE A 155 -1.16 7.71 6.79
C PHE A 155 0.07 7.61 7.68
N ASN A 156 -0.15 7.69 8.99
CA ASN A 156 0.90 7.52 9.98
C ASN A 156 0.77 6.13 10.60
N ALA A 157 1.74 5.27 10.33
CA ALA A 157 1.78 3.93 10.89
C ALA A 157 2.12 3.98 12.38
N SER A 158 1.36 3.25 13.21
CA SER A 158 1.59 3.17 14.65
C SER A 158 2.57 2.07 15.05
N PHE A 159 2.87 1.12 14.15
CA PHE A 159 3.80 0.01 14.39
C PHE A 159 4.50 -0.46 13.11
N PRO A 160 5.65 -1.18 13.23
CA PRO A 160 6.33 -1.77 12.09
C PRO A 160 5.52 -2.88 11.39
N MET A 161 5.47 -2.85 10.07
CA MET A 161 4.86 -3.87 9.23
C MET A 161 5.88 -4.52 8.30
N ASP A 162 5.57 -5.73 7.86
CA ASP A 162 6.27 -6.35 6.74
C ASP A 162 5.96 -5.55 5.46
N SER A 163 6.93 -5.39 4.57
CA SER A 163 6.75 -4.64 3.32
C SER A 163 5.69 -5.27 2.40
N SER A 164 5.47 -6.59 2.48
CA SER A 164 4.41 -7.29 1.77
C SER A 164 3.00 -7.01 2.31
N GLN A 165 2.88 -6.42 3.50
CA GLN A 165 1.59 -6.10 4.11
C GLN A 165 1.06 -4.72 3.71
N VAL A 166 1.88 -3.89 3.07
CA VAL A 166 1.48 -2.56 2.64
C VAL A 166 0.46 -2.67 1.50
N ALA A 167 -0.69 -2.05 1.71
CA ALA A 167 -1.75 -1.95 0.72
C ALA A 167 -2.37 -0.56 0.69
N LEU A 168 -2.80 -0.13 -0.49
CA LEU A 168 -3.48 1.13 -0.69
C LEU A 168 -4.42 1.05 -1.88
N ALA A 169 -5.45 1.90 -1.88
CA ALA A 169 -6.32 2.10 -3.02
C ALA A 169 -6.74 3.56 -3.17
N LEU A 170 -6.74 4.07 -4.40
CA LEU A 170 -7.40 5.31 -4.78
C LEU A 170 -8.79 4.98 -5.32
N ILE A 171 -9.83 5.53 -4.70
CA ILE A 171 -11.23 5.23 -5.02
C ILE A 171 -11.93 6.55 -5.39
N ASP A 172 -12.81 6.54 -6.39
CA ASP A 172 -13.62 7.72 -6.72
C ASP A 172 -14.53 8.09 -5.53
N VAL A 173 -14.59 9.39 -5.19
CA VAL A 173 -15.36 9.89 -4.03
C VAL A 173 -16.86 9.61 -4.13
N GLU A 174 -17.40 9.44 -5.34
CA GLU A 174 -18.80 9.06 -5.59
C GLU A 174 -19.12 7.64 -5.07
N MET A 175 -18.12 6.77 -4.91
CA MET A 175 -18.30 5.50 -4.22
C MET A 175 -18.31 5.75 -2.70
N LEU A 176 -19.50 6.05 -2.18
CA LEU A 176 -19.70 6.29 -0.76
C LEU A 176 -19.58 4.99 0.05
N PRO A 177 -18.89 5.01 1.20
CA PRO A 177 -18.76 3.83 2.04
C PRO A 177 -20.08 3.50 2.75
N ASP A 178 -20.31 2.20 2.94
CA ASP A 178 -21.17 1.70 4.02
C ASP A 178 -20.31 1.53 5.29
N THR A 179 -20.64 2.28 6.35
CA THR A 179 -19.79 2.37 7.56
C THR A 179 -20.47 1.73 8.75
N VAL A 180 -19.77 0.82 9.41
CA VAL A 180 -20.24 0.08 10.58
C VAL A 180 -19.24 0.24 11.72
N GLN A 181 -19.73 0.42 12.94
CA GLN A 181 -18.94 0.35 14.18
C GLN A 181 -19.28 -0.97 14.88
N GLN A 182 -18.30 -1.88 15.00
CA GLN A 182 -18.50 -3.18 15.64
C GLN A 182 -17.20 -3.65 16.28
N ASN A 183 -17.26 -4.18 17.50
CA ASN A 183 -16.11 -4.68 18.25
C ASN A 183 -14.95 -3.67 18.37
N GLY A 184 -15.24 -2.38 18.51
CA GLY A 184 -14.22 -1.33 18.59
C GLY A 184 -13.54 -0.99 17.26
N LEU A 185 -14.01 -1.58 16.15
CA LEU A 185 -13.52 -1.31 14.81
C LEU A 185 -14.44 -0.37 14.06
N THR A 186 -13.85 0.61 13.38
CA THR A 186 -14.50 1.32 12.28
C THR A 186 -14.34 0.52 10.99
N ILE A 187 -15.42 -0.04 10.45
CA ILE A 187 -15.40 -0.82 9.21
C ILE A 187 -16.03 0.02 8.10
N ARG A 188 -15.26 0.38 7.07
CA ARG A 188 -15.73 1.16 5.90
C ARG A 188 -15.72 0.28 4.66
N LYS A 189 -16.88 0.01 4.09
CA LYS A 189 -17.05 -0.89 2.94
C LYS A 189 -17.33 -0.08 1.67
N TYR A 190 -16.43 -0.18 0.71
CA TYR A 190 -16.50 0.46 -0.59
C TYR A 190 -16.82 -0.60 -1.64
N TYR A 191 -18.02 -0.52 -2.22
CA TYR A 191 -18.47 -1.47 -3.23
C TYR A 191 -19.56 -0.84 -4.09
N ARG A 192 -19.81 -1.46 -5.24
CA ARG A 192 -20.86 -1.03 -6.16
C ARG A 192 -22.20 -1.58 -5.68
N LYS A 193 -22.98 -0.75 -4.99
CA LYS A 193 -24.29 -1.14 -4.41
C LYS A 193 -25.30 -1.65 -5.45
N SER A 194 -25.15 -1.21 -6.70
CA SER A 194 -25.96 -1.70 -7.83
C SER A 194 -25.61 -3.12 -8.28
N VAL A 195 -24.49 -3.68 -7.81
CA VAL A 195 -24.02 -5.04 -8.13
C VAL A 195 -24.08 -5.90 -6.89
N VAL A 196 -23.45 -5.46 -5.80
CA VAL A 196 -23.41 -6.16 -4.52
C VAL A 196 -24.35 -5.48 -3.54
N ASN A 197 -25.36 -6.18 -3.05
CA ASN A 197 -26.34 -5.62 -2.10
C ASN A 197 -25.72 -5.30 -0.73
N THR A 198 -24.86 -6.21 -0.24
CA THR A 198 -24.23 -6.10 1.08
C THR A 198 -22.92 -6.89 1.13
N ILE A 199 -22.08 -6.59 2.11
CA ILE A 199 -20.92 -7.40 2.48
C ILE A 199 -21.03 -7.69 3.97
N SER A 200 -20.99 -8.97 4.36
CA SER A 200 -21.17 -9.40 5.75
C SER A 200 -20.09 -8.82 6.66
N THR A 201 -20.50 -8.04 7.67
CA THR A 201 -19.57 -7.49 8.67
C THR A 201 -18.92 -8.59 9.49
N ASP A 202 -19.68 -9.64 9.83
CA ASP A 202 -19.17 -10.75 10.64
C ASP A 202 -18.10 -11.54 9.89
N ARG A 203 -18.23 -11.73 8.57
CA ARG A 203 -17.17 -12.35 7.75
C ARG A 203 -15.94 -11.47 7.61
N ILE A 204 -16.12 -10.14 7.48
CA ILE A 204 -14.98 -9.21 7.51
C ILE A 204 -14.21 -9.38 8.83
N ILE A 205 -14.91 -9.40 9.97
CA ILE A 205 -14.29 -9.57 11.29
C ILE A 205 -13.66 -10.96 11.45
N GLN A 206 -14.28 -12.01 10.91
CA GLN A 206 -13.78 -13.38 10.99
C GLN A 206 -12.44 -13.56 10.26
N PHE A 207 -12.24 -12.90 9.12
CA PHE A 207 -11.10 -13.13 8.24
C PHE A 207 -10.08 -12.00 8.19
N MET A 208 -10.36 -10.83 8.79
CA MET A 208 -9.40 -9.72 8.82
C MET A 208 -8.09 -10.12 9.52
N SER A 209 -7.00 -9.42 9.19
CA SER A 209 -5.77 -9.52 9.96
C SER A 209 -6.02 -9.12 11.42
N THR A 210 -5.50 -9.89 12.37
CA THR A 210 -5.59 -9.60 13.82
C THR A 210 -4.96 -8.25 14.18
N ARG A 211 -3.97 -7.78 13.40
CA ARG A 211 -3.39 -6.44 13.57
C ARG A 211 -4.40 -5.31 13.33
N SER A 212 -5.51 -5.57 12.64
CA SER A 212 -6.57 -4.58 12.42
C SER A 212 -7.23 -4.15 13.73
N GLU A 213 -7.28 -5.02 14.75
CA GLU A 213 -7.75 -4.69 16.10
C GLU A 213 -6.88 -3.60 16.75
N GLN A 214 -5.57 -3.67 16.54
CA GLN A 214 -4.62 -2.66 17.04
C GLN A 214 -4.72 -1.34 16.25
N ILE A 215 -5.07 -1.41 14.97
CA ILE A 215 -5.27 -0.23 14.12
C ILE A 215 -6.62 0.45 14.45
N GLY A 216 -7.64 -0.32 14.84
CA GLY A 216 -8.98 0.18 15.19
C GLY A 216 -9.90 0.37 13.97
N LYS A 217 -9.51 -0.12 12.78
CA LYS A 217 -10.34 0.00 11.58
C LYS A 217 -10.05 -1.09 10.54
N VAL A 218 -11.01 -1.32 9.66
CA VAL A 218 -10.85 -2.12 8.44
C VAL A 218 -11.53 -1.40 7.28
N ASP A 219 -10.77 -1.04 6.25
CA ASP A 219 -11.33 -0.57 4.99
C ASP A 219 -11.49 -1.75 4.03
N VAL A 220 -12.69 -1.97 3.52
CA VAL A 220 -12.99 -3.05 2.59
C VAL A 220 -13.25 -2.44 1.22
N LEU A 221 -12.53 -2.88 0.18
CA LEU A 221 -12.82 -2.50 -1.20
C LEU A 221 -13.18 -3.76 -2.01
N ALA A 222 -14.41 -3.80 -2.52
CA ALA A 222 -14.88 -4.83 -3.43
C ALA A 222 -15.12 -4.24 -4.83
N LEU A 223 -14.34 -4.73 -5.80
CA LEU A 223 -14.36 -4.31 -7.20
C LEU A 223 -14.13 -5.54 -8.10
N PRO A 224 -14.44 -5.45 -9.41
CA PRO A 224 -14.07 -6.51 -10.35
C PRO A 224 -12.56 -6.71 -10.39
N LEU A 225 -12.13 -7.93 -10.70
CA LEU A 225 -10.73 -8.31 -10.94
C LEU A 225 -9.78 -8.18 -9.73
N LEU A 226 -10.29 -7.82 -8.55
CA LEU A 226 -9.52 -7.92 -7.32
C LEU A 226 -9.41 -9.38 -6.88
N PHE A 227 -8.27 -9.74 -6.29
CA PHE A 227 -8.14 -10.97 -5.51
C PHE A 227 -8.57 -10.74 -4.06
N ALA A 228 -9.02 -11.78 -3.37
CA ALA A 228 -9.26 -11.68 -1.93
C ALA A 228 -7.93 -11.51 -1.19
N THR A 229 -7.77 -10.42 -0.43
CA THR A 229 -6.54 -10.15 0.34
C THR A 229 -6.89 -9.44 1.63
N GLN A 230 -6.40 -9.94 2.77
CA GLN A 230 -6.68 -9.39 4.10
C GLN A 230 -5.39 -8.84 4.73
N GLN A 231 -5.05 -7.59 4.41
CA GLN A 231 -3.92 -6.91 5.03
C GLN A 231 -4.35 -6.20 6.33
N PRO A 232 -3.40 -5.84 7.21
CA PRO A 232 -3.71 -5.06 8.41
C PRO A 232 -4.50 -3.79 8.06
N GLY A 233 -5.73 -3.68 8.56
CA GLY A 233 -6.61 -2.52 8.41
C GLY A 233 -7.17 -2.27 6.99
N ILE A 234 -6.91 -3.14 6.02
CA ILE A 234 -7.48 -3.04 4.67
C ILE A 234 -7.67 -4.42 4.03
N THR A 235 -8.84 -4.62 3.44
CA THR A 235 -9.23 -5.87 2.78
C THR A 235 -9.70 -5.60 1.36
N PHE A 236 -9.23 -6.40 0.42
CA PHE A 236 -9.70 -6.42 -0.95
C PHE A 236 -10.54 -7.67 -1.20
N TYR A 237 -11.64 -7.53 -1.93
CA TYR A 237 -12.48 -8.64 -2.37
C TYR A 237 -12.76 -8.56 -3.86
N ASN A 238 -12.83 -9.72 -4.51
CA ASN A 238 -13.50 -9.81 -5.80
C ASN A 238 -15.01 -9.65 -5.58
N GLU A 239 -15.63 -8.71 -6.28
CA GLU A 239 -17.09 -8.52 -6.16
C GLU A 239 -17.89 -9.79 -6.51
N ASN A 240 -17.41 -10.63 -7.44
CA ASN A 240 -18.11 -11.86 -7.81
C ASN A 240 -18.07 -12.91 -6.69
N ASP A 241 -17.00 -12.92 -5.89
CA ASP A 241 -16.89 -13.82 -4.74
C ASP A 241 -17.85 -13.38 -3.64
N VAL A 242 -18.00 -12.07 -3.44
CA VAL A 242 -19.00 -11.51 -2.51
C VAL A 242 -20.43 -11.84 -2.94
N LEU A 243 -20.72 -11.78 -4.25
CA LEU A 243 -22.02 -12.17 -4.78
C LEU A 243 -22.35 -13.64 -4.50
N ARG A 244 -21.41 -14.54 -4.76
CA ARG A 244 -21.56 -15.98 -4.47
C ARG A 244 -21.76 -16.22 -2.98
N GLU A 245 -20.95 -15.56 -2.14
CA GLU A 245 -21.08 -15.62 -0.70
C GLU A 245 -22.46 -15.17 -0.21
N ASN A 246 -23.00 -14.08 -0.76
CA ASN A 246 -24.33 -13.61 -0.37
C ASN A 246 -25.44 -14.60 -0.74
N LEU A 247 -25.30 -15.33 -1.85
CA LEU A 247 -26.21 -16.43 -2.20
C LEU A 247 -26.09 -17.58 -1.20
N ASP A 248 -24.86 -17.99 -0.87
CA ASP A 248 -24.60 -19.07 0.10
C ASP A 248 -25.12 -18.74 1.51
N LEU A 249 -25.13 -17.46 1.88
CA LEU A 249 -25.65 -16.97 3.16
C LEU A 249 -27.18 -16.74 3.16
N GLY A 250 -27.86 -16.96 2.03
CA GLY A 250 -29.30 -16.68 1.89
C GLY A 250 -29.64 -15.19 2.01
N LEU A 251 -28.67 -14.31 1.74
CA LEU A 251 -28.84 -12.84 1.75
C LEU A 251 -29.42 -12.32 0.43
N ILE A 252 -29.48 -13.19 -0.60
CA ILE A 252 -30.08 -12.93 -1.91
C ILE A 252 -30.76 -14.23 -2.35
N ASP A 253 -31.97 -14.13 -2.90
CA ASP A 253 -32.66 -15.30 -3.48
C ASP A 253 -31.90 -15.82 -4.72
N SER A 254 -31.77 -17.14 -4.86
CA SER A 254 -31.26 -17.75 -6.10
C SER A 254 -32.27 -17.51 -7.23
N LYS A 255 -31.93 -16.62 -8.17
CA LYS A 255 -32.66 -16.46 -9.43
C LYS A 255 -32.20 -17.47 -10.47
#